data_AF-A0A8D2QSH2-F1
#
_entry.id   AF-A0A8D2QSH2-F1
#
_cell.length_a   1.000
_cell.length_b   1.000
_cell.length_c   1.000
_cell.angle_alpha   90.00
_cell.angle_beta   90.00
_cell.angle_gamma   90.00
#
_symmetry.space_group_name_H-M   'P 1'
#
loop_
_entity.id
_entity.type
_entity.pdbx_description
1 polymer ?
#
loop_
_entity_poly.entity_id
_entity_poly.type
_entity_poly.pdbx_seq_one_letter_code
_entity_poly.pdbx_strand_id
1 'polypeptide(L)'
;MFWGYPRAPWVGWGHCATLGTGWGYPRPHQDFVPSLFHPTEIVPKPHVTATTNGDPQHCNATLNCSVSLPEVTYEWIPPQKLRGEAGPVLRVTPSPDGDTYVCRVTNPVSSSNASLTYRHPCTWTGESSFSSVTCATPSVLLALGNLIVLILLLTVA
;
A
#
# COMPACT_ATOMS: atom_id res chain seq x y z
N MET A 1 54.51 35.81 -7.96
CA MET A 1 53.33 35.77 -8.84
C MET A 1 52.13 36.34 -8.09
N PHE A 2 51.70 37.53 -8.48
CA PHE A 2 50.40 38.09 -8.11
C PHE A 2 49.35 37.56 -9.08
N TRP A 3 48.19 37.18 -8.57
CA TRP A 3 46.94 37.21 -9.33
C TRP A 3 46.01 38.17 -8.59
N GLY A 4 45.57 39.20 -9.31
CA GLY A 4 44.71 40.25 -8.80
C GLY A 4 43.34 40.26 -9.47
N TYR A 5 42.40 40.81 -8.70
CA TYR A 5 41.17 41.53 -9.07
C TYR A 5 39.95 40.69 -9.56
N PRO A 6 38.70 41.18 -9.38
CA PRO A 6 38.32 42.57 -9.07
C PRO A 6 37.39 42.78 -7.86
N ARG A 7 37.46 44.03 -7.40
CA ARG A 7 36.60 44.71 -6.43
C ARG A 7 35.29 45.10 -7.13
N ALA A 8 34.14 44.76 -6.56
CA ALA A 8 32.85 45.35 -6.92
C ALA A 8 32.25 46.08 -5.72
N PRO A 9 31.46 47.13 -5.95
CA PRO A 9 31.36 48.28 -5.05
C PRO A 9 30.29 48.09 -3.98
N TRP A 10 30.65 48.36 -2.73
CA TRP A 10 29.67 48.64 -1.68
C TRP A 10 29.12 50.04 -1.96
N VAL A 11 27.94 50.09 -2.54
CA VAL A 11 27.13 51.31 -2.61
C VAL A 11 26.69 51.60 -1.17
N GLY A 12 27.01 52.80 -0.67
CA GLY A 12 26.41 53.38 0.53
C GLY A 12 24.88 53.34 0.44
N TRP A 13 24.11 53.48 1.49
CA TRP A 13 23.77 54.70 2.23
C TRP A 13 23.09 54.12 3.50
N GLY A 14 23.50 54.42 4.74
CA GLY A 14 23.25 55.69 5.41
C GLY A 14 22.18 55.50 6.51
N HIS A 15 22.64 55.49 7.78
CA HIS A 15 21.92 55.84 9.03
C HIS A 15 20.85 54.84 9.54
N CYS A 16 20.73 54.49 10.82
CA CYS A 16 20.95 55.27 12.05
C CYS A 16 21.54 54.38 13.17
N ALA A 17 22.55 54.88 13.86
CA ALA A 17 23.05 54.27 15.09
C ALA A 17 22.09 54.59 16.24
N THR A 18 21.59 53.56 16.91
CA THR A 18 20.97 53.70 18.23
C THR A 18 21.93 53.10 19.24
N LEU A 19 22.47 53.95 20.13
CA LEU A 19 23.26 53.55 21.29
C LEU A 19 22.37 52.71 22.23
N GLY A 20 22.55 51.39 22.17
CA GLY A 20 22.04 50.45 23.16
C GLY A 20 23.20 49.62 23.67
N THR A 21 23.76 49.99 24.82
CA THR A 21 24.69 49.15 25.58
C THR A 21 23.97 47.89 26.04
N GLY A 22 24.15 46.79 25.30
CA GLY A 22 23.69 45.47 25.69
C GLY A 22 24.59 44.41 25.07
N TRP A 23 25.50 43.87 25.87
CA TRP A 23 26.25 42.66 25.54
C TRP A 23 25.29 41.47 25.60
N GLY A 24 24.44 41.32 24.57
CA GLY A 24 23.67 40.11 24.35
C GLY A 24 24.54 39.10 23.64
N TYR A 25 24.89 37.99 24.30
CA TYR A 25 25.46 36.83 23.62
C TYR A 25 24.52 36.40 22.49
N PRO A 26 25.02 36.14 21.27
CA PRO A 26 24.21 35.53 20.22
C PRO A 26 23.71 34.19 20.75
N ARG A 27 22.38 34.02 20.85
CA ARG A 27 21.80 32.70 21.07
C ARG A 27 22.26 31.81 19.91
N PRO A 28 22.80 30.61 20.14
CA PRO A 28 23.00 29.67 19.06
C PRO A 28 21.65 29.44 18.42
N HIS A 29 21.60 29.67 17.11
CA HIS A 29 20.48 29.38 16.24
C HIS A 29 20.09 27.92 16.51
N GLN A 30 19.01 27.72 17.27
CA GLN A 30 18.45 26.39 17.46
C GLN A 30 18.10 25.91 16.06
N ASP A 31 18.86 24.93 15.59
CA ASP A 31 18.60 24.21 14.37
C ASP A 31 17.14 23.74 14.43
N PHE A 32 16.30 24.44 13.68
CA PHE A 32 14.99 23.93 13.28
C PHE A 32 15.29 22.73 12.40
N VAL A 33 15.48 21.57 13.03
CA VAL A 33 15.31 20.29 12.36
C VAL A 33 13.81 20.24 12.08
N PRO A 34 13.33 20.37 10.83
CA PRO A 34 11.93 20.17 10.56
C PRO A 34 11.70 18.70 10.84
N SER A 35 11.01 18.40 11.93
CA SER A 35 10.49 17.07 12.19
C SER A 35 9.49 16.78 11.07
N LEU A 36 9.98 16.17 9.98
CA LEU A 36 9.18 15.69 8.85
C LEU A 36 8.42 14.44 9.30
N PHE A 37 7.51 14.60 10.26
CA PHE A 37 6.50 13.59 10.53
C PHE A 37 5.48 13.67 9.39
N HIS A 38 5.70 12.87 8.35
CA HIS A 38 4.63 12.55 7.41
C HIS A 38 3.58 11.74 8.18
N PRO A 39 2.30 12.15 8.17
CA PRO A 39 1.23 11.35 8.74
C PRO A 39 1.26 9.95 8.14
N THR A 40 1.46 8.94 8.98
CA THR A 40 1.48 7.55 8.55
C THR A 40 0.04 7.14 8.26
N GLU A 41 -0.26 6.88 6.99
CA GLU A 41 -1.59 6.49 6.52
C GLU A 41 -1.92 5.05 6.95
N ILE A 42 -3.21 4.71 7.01
CA ILE A 42 -3.66 3.33 7.21
C ILE A 42 -3.26 2.48 5.99
N VAL A 43 -2.69 1.29 6.23
CA VAL A 43 -2.27 0.35 5.19
C VAL A 43 -3.53 -0.20 4.48
N PRO A 44 -3.72 0.07 3.18
CA PRO A 44 -4.84 -0.50 2.43
C PRO A 44 -4.66 -2.01 2.20
N LYS A 45 -5.70 -2.68 1.72
CA LYS A 45 -5.65 -4.12 1.40
C LYS A 45 -4.56 -4.38 0.34
N PRO A 46 -3.54 -5.21 0.63
CA PRO A 46 -2.47 -5.48 -0.33
C PRO A 46 -3.00 -6.21 -1.57
N HIS A 47 -2.37 -5.94 -2.71
CA HIS A 47 -2.58 -6.69 -3.94
C HIS A 47 -1.58 -7.82 -4.02
N VAL A 48 -2.06 -9.03 -4.34
CA VAL A 48 -1.25 -10.26 -4.39
C VAL A 48 -1.37 -10.93 -5.74
N THR A 49 -0.24 -11.37 -6.30
CA THR A 49 -0.17 -12.09 -7.58
C THR A 49 0.73 -13.31 -7.47
N ALA A 50 0.48 -14.30 -8.32
CA ALA A 50 1.32 -15.48 -8.45
C ALA A 50 1.72 -15.67 -9.92
N THR A 51 3.00 -15.92 -10.15
CA THR A 51 3.54 -16.27 -11.46
C THR A 51 4.11 -17.68 -11.40
N THR A 52 3.52 -18.61 -12.14
CA THR A 52 3.99 -19.99 -12.25
C THR A 52 4.99 -20.15 -13.39
N ASN A 53 6.12 -20.80 -13.12
CA ASN A 53 6.97 -21.31 -14.18
C ASN A 53 6.30 -22.53 -14.81
N GLY A 54 6.27 -22.63 -16.14
CA GLY A 54 5.42 -23.54 -16.92
C GLY A 54 5.67 -25.06 -16.79
N ASP A 55 6.24 -25.53 -15.68
CA ASP A 55 6.31 -26.95 -15.33
C ASP A 55 5.02 -27.36 -14.57
N PRO A 56 4.12 -28.14 -15.20
CA PRO A 56 2.86 -28.56 -14.60
C PRO A 56 3.03 -29.59 -13.46
N GLN A 57 4.19 -30.24 -13.33
CA GLN A 57 4.45 -31.25 -12.29
C GLN A 57 4.91 -30.64 -10.97
N HIS A 58 5.69 -29.55 -11.03
CA HIS A 58 6.29 -28.95 -9.84
C HIS A 58 5.71 -27.57 -9.49
N CYS A 59 4.82 -26.99 -10.32
CA CYS A 59 4.10 -25.72 -10.12
C CYS A 59 4.89 -24.64 -9.36
N ASN A 60 6.18 -24.49 -9.67
CA ASN A 60 7.05 -23.54 -9.00
C ASN A 60 6.52 -22.13 -9.26
N ALA A 61 6.23 -21.40 -8.20
CA ALA A 61 5.59 -20.10 -8.29
C ALA A 61 6.40 -19.02 -7.59
N THR A 62 6.32 -17.81 -8.14
CA THR A 62 6.77 -16.58 -7.49
C THR A 62 5.53 -15.78 -7.09
N LEU A 63 5.33 -15.63 -5.79
CA LEU A 63 4.27 -14.81 -5.21
C LEU A 63 4.80 -13.39 -5.05
N ASN A 64 3.99 -12.40 -5.36
CA ASN A 64 4.31 -10.99 -5.22
C ASN A 64 3.20 -10.27 -4.46
N CYS A 65 3.59 -9.36 -3.57
CA CYS A 65 2.68 -8.55 -2.78
C CYS A 65 3.04 -7.07 -2.91
N SER A 66 2.05 -6.23 -3.14
CA SER A 66 2.26 -4.80 -3.31
C SER A 66 1.15 -3.97 -2.68
N VAL A 67 1.52 -2.80 -2.19
CA VAL A 67 0.59 -1.78 -1.72
C VAL A 67 1.01 -0.41 -2.27
N SER A 68 0.05 0.48 -2.50
CA SER A 68 0.31 1.85 -2.98
C SER A 68 0.68 2.81 -1.84
N LEU A 69 1.50 2.35 -0.88
CA LEU A 69 1.92 3.13 0.28
C LEU A 69 3.45 2.97 0.49
N PRO A 70 4.21 4.07 0.66
CA PRO A 70 5.63 3.99 0.96
C PRO A 70 5.89 3.56 2.41
N GLU A 71 7.15 3.22 2.73
CA GLU A 71 7.62 2.94 4.09
C GLU A 71 6.85 1.82 4.84
N VAL A 72 6.46 0.78 4.11
CA VAL A 72 5.82 -0.41 4.67
C VAL A 72 6.79 -1.59 4.78
N THR A 73 6.52 -2.47 5.73
CA THR A 73 7.22 -3.74 5.89
C THR A 73 6.37 -4.89 5.39
N TYR A 74 6.95 -5.75 4.55
CA TYR A 74 6.29 -6.94 4.00
C TYR A 74 6.75 -8.21 4.70
N GLU A 75 5.82 -9.13 4.89
CA GLU A 75 6.07 -10.47 5.42
C GLU A 75 5.10 -11.47 4.80
N TRP A 76 5.62 -12.58 4.29
CA TRP A 76 4.82 -13.71 3.86
C TRP A 76 4.74 -14.77 4.95
N ILE A 77 3.55 -15.31 5.20
CA ILE A 77 3.28 -16.34 6.20
C ILE A 77 2.82 -17.61 5.47
N PRO A 78 3.73 -18.60 5.26
CA PRO A 78 3.39 -19.89 4.68
C PRO A 78 2.60 -20.77 5.65
N PRO A 79 1.79 -21.73 5.16
CA PRO A 79 0.85 -22.49 5.98
C PRO A 79 1.53 -23.36 7.07
N GLN A 80 2.73 -23.87 6.77
CA GLN A 80 3.45 -24.79 7.67
C GLN A 80 4.57 -24.10 8.48
N LYS A 81 4.78 -22.79 8.30
CA LYS A 81 5.85 -22.05 8.98
C LYS A 81 5.26 -21.14 10.05
N LEU A 82 5.77 -21.29 11.28
CA LEU A 82 5.46 -20.38 12.40
C LEU A 82 6.04 -18.98 12.21
N ARG A 83 7.12 -18.86 11.42
CA ARG A 83 7.81 -17.60 11.15
C ARG A 83 7.61 -17.20 9.70
N GLY A 84 7.22 -15.95 9.48
CA GLY A 84 7.10 -15.39 8.15
C GLY A 84 8.45 -15.13 7.49
N GLU A 85 8.44 -15.12 6.17
CA GLU A 85 9.56 -14.75 5.31
C GLU A 85 9.46 -13.26 4.98
N ALA A 86 10.53 -12.52 5.22
CA ALA A 86 10.53 -11.08 5.01
C ALA A 86 10.58 -10.73 3.51
N GLY A 87 9.90 -9.65 3.14
CA GLY A 87 9.96 -9.06 1.81
C GLY A 87 8.68 -9.25 0.97
N PRO A 88 8.55 -8.51 -0.14
CA PRO A 88 7.35 -8.49 -0.97
C PRO A 88 7.20 -9.72 -1.87
N VAL A 89 8.29 -10.45 -2.12
CA VAL A 89 8.34 -11.59 -3.05
C VAL A 89 8.67 -12.87 -2.29
N LEU A 90 7.91 -13.94 -2.56
CA LEU A 90 8.16 -15.27 -2.02
C LEU A 90 8.19 -16.30 -3.16
N ARG A 91 9.20 -17.17 -3.16
CA ARG A 91 9.29 -18.31 -4.10
C ARG A 91 8.85 -19.58 -3.39
N VAL A 92 7.95 -20.35 -4.00
CA VAL A 92 7.33 -21.52 -3.39
C VAL A 92 7.16 -22.67 -4.37
N THR A 93 7.13 -23.88 -3.79
CA THR A 93 6.69 -25.11 -4.43
C THR A 93 5.51 -25.61 -3.59
N PRO A 94 4.26 -25.32 -3.98
CA PRO A 94 3.09 -25.59 -3.15
C PRO A 94 2.75 -27.08 -3.10
N SER A 95 2.20 -27.53 -1.98
CA SER A 95 1.64 -28.88 -1.84
C SER A 95 0.40 -29.05 -2.73
N PRO A 96 0.19 -30.22 -3.37
CA PRO A 96 -1.04 -30.53 -4.10
C PRO A 96 -2.31 -30.46 -3.23
N ASP A 97 -2.19 -30.57 -1.90
CA ASP A 97 -3.32 -30.54 -0.96
C ASP A 97 -3.96 -29.15 -0.80
N GLY A 98 -3.35 -28.11 -1.36
CA GLY A 98 -3.87 -26.74 -1.36
C GLY A 98 -3.31 -25.88 -0.23
N ASP A 99 -2.19 -25.21 -0.51
CA ASP A 99 -1.54 -24.29 0.43
C ASP A 99 -2.12 -22.88 0.36
N THR A 100 -2.29 -22.24 1.52
CA THR A 100 -2.68 -20.82 1.62
C THR A 100 -1.52 -19.99 2.17
N TYR A 101 -1.11 -18.98 1.42
CA TYR A 101 -0.05 -18.05 1.79
C TYR A 101 -0.64 -16.69 2.09
N VAL A 102 -0.23 -16.08 3.20
CA VAL A 102 -0.72 -14.75 3.61
C VAL A 102 0.40 -13.74 3.50
N CYS A 103 0.20 -12.68 2.70
CA CYS A 103 1.04 -11.49 2.76
C CYS A 103 0.51 -10.56 3.85
N ARG A 104 1.36 -10.20 4.81
CA ARG A 104 1.13 -9.18 5.82
C ARG A 104 1.97 -7.96 5.50
N VAL A 105 1.33 -6.80 5.45
CA VAL A 105 1.95 -5.51 5.21
C VAL A 105 1.69 -4.62 6.42
N THR A 106 2.75 -4.09 7.01
CA THR A 106 2.68 -3.36 8.28
C THR A 106 3.42 -2.04 8.18
N ASN A 107 2.82 -1.00 8.73
CA ASN A 107 3.48 0.27 9.03
C ASN A 107 3.34 0.59 10.54
N PRO A 108 3.94 1.68 11.05
CA PRO A 108 3.87 2.02 12.47
C PRO A 108 2.45 2.21 13.03
N VAL A 109 1.46 2.48 12.17
CA VAL A 109 0.09 2.82 12.57
C VAL A 109 -0.87 1.64 12.41
N SER A 110 -0.66 0.77 11.42
CA SER A 110 -1.63 -0.23 11.01
C SER A 110 -0.98 -1.43 10.30
N SER A 111 -1.74 -2.52 10.23
CA SER A 111 -1.35 -3.73 9.53
C SER A 111 -2.52 -4.25 8.71
N SER A 112 -2.24 -4.69 7.50
CA SER A 112 -3.22 -5.25 6.57
C SER A 112 -2.66 -6.51 5.93
N ASN A 113 -3.54 -7.39 5.45
CA ASN A 113 -3.14 -8.67 4.90
C ASN A 113 -3.89 -9.02 3.61
N ALA A 114 -3.34 -9.90 2.80
CA ALA A 114 -4.02 -10.51 1.65
C ALA A 114 -3.53 -11.95 1.48
N SER A 115 -4.36 -12.82 0.95
CA SER A 115 -4.05 -14.26 0.84
C SER A 115 -4.09 -14.74 -0.60
N LEU A 116 -3.23 -15.73 -0.89
CA LEU A 116 -3.23 -16.52 -2.11
C LEU A 116 -3.36 -18.00 -1.73
N THR A 117 -4.34 -18.65 -2.31
CA THR A 117 -4.57 -20.08 -2.15
C THR A 117 -4.18 -20.81 -3.43
N TYR A 118 -3.32 -21.81 -3.30
CA TYR A 118 -2.97 -22.70 -4.38
C TYR A 118 -4.10 -23.71 -4.65
N ARG A 119 -4.33 -23.99 -5.92
CA ARG A 119 -5.33 -24.94 -6.42
C ARG A 119 -4.70 -25.77 -7.53
N HIS A 120 -4.71 -27.09 -7.37
CA HIS A 120 -4.23 -27.98 -8.43
C HIS A 120 -5.21 -28.00 -9.62
N PRO A 121 -4.74 -28.02 -10.88
CA PRO A 121 -3.34 -27.99 -11.33
C PRO A 121 -2.81 -26.57 -11.54
N CYS A 122 -1.72 -26.19 -10.84
CA CYS A 122 -0.98 -24.93 -11.02
C CYS A 122 -1.81 -23.62 -11.05
N THR A 123 -2.97 -23.58 -10.41
CA THR A 123 -3.83 -22.39 -10.34
C THR A 123 -3.73 -21.70 -8.98
N TRP A 124 -3.99 -20.39 -8.97
CA TRP A 124 -3.92 -19.56 -7.78
C TRP A 124 -5.19 -18.73 -7.65
N THR A 125 -5.74 -18.68 -6.44
CA THR A 125 -6.92 -17.88 -6.10
C THR A 125 -6.53 -16.85 -5.04
N GLY A 126 -6.61 -15.57 -5.37
CA GLY A 126 -6.40 -14.49 -4.41
C GLY A 126 -7.70 -14.06 -3.75
N GLU A 127 -7.63 -13.68 -2.47
CA GLU A 127 -8.68 -12.86 -1.84
C GLU A 127 -8.68 -11.52 -2.56
N SER A 128 -9.56 -11.40 -3.53
CA SER A 128 -9.60 -10.24 -4.38
C SER A 128 -10.36 -9.14 -3.65
N SER A 129 -9.77 -7.94 -3.61
CA SER A 129 -10.43 -6.71 -3.19
C SER A 129 -11.47 -6.29 -4.23
N PHE A 130 -12.36 -7.19 -4.65
CA PHE A 130 -13.56 -6.78 -5.37
C PHE A 130 -14.50 -6.21 -4.31
N SER A 131 -14.50 -4.89 -4.17
CA SER A 131 -15.73 -4.19 -3.83
C SER A 131 -16.76 -4.64 -4.86
N SER A 132 -17.52 -5.68 -4.54
CA SER A 132 -18.63 -6.15 -5.35
C SER A 132 -19.73 -5.08 -5.28
N VAL A 133 -19.56 -4.01 -6.07
CA VAL A 133 -20.70 -3.29 -6.59
C VAL A 133 -21.31 -4.25 -7.60
N THR A 134 -22.10 -5.19 -7.10
CA THR A 134 -22.99 -5.99 -7.92
C THR A 134 -23.99 -5.00 -8.48
N CYS A 135 -23.72 -4.46 -9.67
CA CYS A 135 -24.73 -3.77 -10.45
C CYS A 135 -25.81 -4.81 -10.72
N ALA A 136 -26.88 -4.80 -9.90
CA ALA A 136 -28.05 -5.60 -10.11
C ALA A 136 -28.52 -5.33 -11.54
N THR A 137 -28.42 -6.35 -12.39
CA THR A 137 -28.94 -6.25 -13.74
C THR A 137 -30.45 -6.02 -13.63
N PRO A 138 -31.01 -4.99 -14.28
CA PRO A 138 -32.42 -4.61 -14.14
C PRO A 138 -33.40 -5.72 -14.56
N SER A 139 -32.90 -6.75 -15.25
CA SER A 139 -33.67 -7.86 -15.80
C SER A 139 -34.33 -8.75 -14.75
N VAL A 140 -33.70 -8.98 -13.58
CA VAL A 140 -34.25 -9.90 -12.55
C VAL A 140 -35.37 -9.25 -11.74
N LEU A 141 -35.27 -7.94 -11.48
CA LEU A 141 -36.29 -7.19 -10.75
C LEU A 141 -37.59 -7.06 -11.55
N LEU A 142 -37.50 -6.89 -12.86
CA LEU A 142 -38.67 -6.85 -13.75
C LEU A 142 -39.38 -8.21 -13.81
N ALA A 143 -38.63 -9.32 -13.78
CA ALA A 143 -39.21 -10.67 -13.77
C ALA A 143 -39.95 -10.98 -12.46
N LEU A 144 -39.37 -10.62 -11.31
CA LEU A 144 -40.03 -10.76 -10.00
C LEU A 144 -41.28 -9.87 -9.89
N GLY A 145 -41.19 -8.62 -10.34
CA GLY A 145 -42.34 -7.71 -10.34
C GLY A 145 -43.51 -8.24 -11.17
N ASN A 146 -43.23 -8.77 -12.36
CA ASN A 146 -44.26 -9.32 -13.24
C ASN A 146 -44.91 -10.60 -12.66
N LEU A 147 -44.13 -11.45 -11.98
CA LEU A 147 -44.64 -12.65 -11.33
C LEU A 147 -45.63 -12.31 -10.20
N ILE A 148 -45.35 -11.26 -9.41
CA ILE A 148 -46.23 -10.82 -8.31
C ILE A 148 -47.55 -10.28 -8.86
N VAL A 149 -47.53 -9.53 -9.96
CA VAL A 149 -48.75 -9.01 -10.61
C VAL A 149 -49.62 -10.14 -11.14
N LEU A 150 -49.03 -11.16 -11.78
CA LEU A 150 -49.75 -12.34 -12.25
C LEU A 150 -50.45 -13.10 -11.12
N ILE A 151 -49.77 -13.29 -9.99
CA ILE A 151 -50.34 -13.99 -8.82
C ILE A 151 -51.53 -13.20 -8.27
N LEU A 152 -51.41 -11.88 -8.14
CA LEU A 152 -52.51 -11.03 -7.66
C LEU A 152 -53.74 -11.08 -8.57
N LEU A 153 -53.54 -11.04 -9.89
CA LEU A 153 -54.63 -11.15 -10.86
C LEU A 153 -55.35 -12.51 -10.82
N LEU A 154 -54.62 -13.60 -10.57
CA LEU A 154 -55.20 -14.94 -10.43
C LEU A 154 -55.94 -15.15 -9.10
N THR A 155 -55.64 -14.36 -8.08
CA THR A 155 -56.35 -14.43 -6.78
C THR A 155 -57.63 -13.59 -6.72
N VAL A 156 -57.84 -12.69 -7.68
CA VAL A 156 -58.99 -11.77 -7.73
C VAL A 156 -60.03 -12.19 -8.79
N ALA A 157 -59.70 -13.14 -9.66
CA ALA A 157 -60.58 -13.70 -10.68
C ALA A 157 -61.46 -14.85 -10.15
#